data_AF-U2PJE2-F1
#
_entry.id   AF-U2PJE2-F1
#
_cell.length_a   1.000
_cell.length_b   1.000
_cell.length_c   1.000
_cell.angle_alpha   90.00
_cell.angle_beta   90.00
_cell.angle_gamma   90.00
#
_symmetry.space_group_name_H-M   'P 1'
#
loop_
_entity.id
_entity.type
_entity.pdbx_description
1 polymer ?
#
loop_
_entity_poly.entity_id
_entity_poly.type
_entity_poly.pdbx_seq_one_letter_code
_entity_poly.pdbx_strand_id
1 'polypeptide(L)'
;MLIVMVVSMALPSVTSVVTPATTAKASVTYVCNLSKKEKRAKAWIARKESGGNYRARNGRYYGKYQLTISMLHGDYSKANQEKTADRYAHSRYGTWTQAKHHWLGYGWF
;
A
#
# COMPACT_ATOMS: atom_id res chain seq x y z
N MET A 1 -16.68 26.16 17.74
CA MET A 1 -15.51 26.83 18.35
C MET A 1 -14.25 26.25 17.72
N LEU A 2 -13.22 26.98 17.33
CA LEU A 2 -12.99 28.41 17.26
C LEU A 2 -11.54 28.49 16.76
N ILE A 3 -11.33 29.03 15.53
CA ILE A 3 -10.18 29.87 15.13
C ILE A 3 -8.82 29.09 15.11
N VAL A 4 -7.83 29.32 14.26
CA VAL A 4 -7.24 30.57 13.79
C VAL A 4 -6.52 30.29 12.47
N MET A 5 -6.80 31.15 11.50
CA MET A 5 -6.00 31.36 10.30
C MET A 5 -5.02 32.49 10.58
N VAL A 6 -3.90 32.48 9.83
CA VAL A 6 -2.91 33.55 9.57
C VAL A 6 -1.67 33.65 10.46
N VAL A 7 -0.51 33.36 9.84
CA VAL A 7 0.69 34.20 9.88
C VAL A 7 1.23 34.28 8.44
N SER A 8 1.65 35.47 8.06
CA SER A 8 2.07 35.91 6.73
C SER A 8 3.59 36.15 6.70
N MET A 9 4.13 36.29 5.47
CA MET A 9 5.34 37.02 5.04
C MET A 9 6.60 36.24 4.56
N ALA A 10 6.90 36.54 3.28
CA ALA A 10 8.18 36.78 2.60
C ALA A 10 9.00 35.61 2.00
N LEU A 11 9.25 35.76 0.69
CA LEU A 11 10.04 34.93 -0.22
C LEU A 11 11.53 35.31 -0.21
N PRO A 12 12.43 34.38 -0.54
CA PRO A 12 13.30 34.63 -1.69
C PRO A 12 13.27 33.52 -2.76
N SER A 13 13.37 33.96 -4.01
CA SER A 13 13.47 33.13 -5.21
C SER A 13 14.74 32.30 -5.23
N VAL A 14 14.61 31.01 -5.54
CA VAL A 14 15.72 30.15 -5.96
C VAL A 14 15.40 29.63 -7.36
N THR A 15 16.08 30.17 -8.36
CA THR A 15 16.07 29.62 -9.71
C THR A 15 17.09 28.49 -9.75
N SER A 16 16.64 27.24 -9.80
CA SER A 16 17.48 26.10 -10.18
C SER A 16 16.90 25.49 -11.44
N VAL A 17 17.58 25.74 -12.56
CA VAL A 17 17.44 24.96 -13.79
C VAL A 17 17.90 23.54 -13.47
N VAL A 18 16.95 22.61 -13.34
CA VAL A 18 17.24 21.19 -13.27
C VAL A 18 16.74 20.55 -14.56
N THR A 19 17.71 20.10 -15.34
CA THR A 19 17.59 19.26 -16.53
C THR A 19 16.62 18.10 -16.27
N PRO A 20 15.73 17.72 -17.21
CA PRO A 20 14.96 16.50 -17.08
C PRO A 20 15.90 15.30 -17.23
N ALA A 21 16.46 14.83 -16.11
CA ALA A 21 17.05 13.51 -16.04
C ALA A 21 15.91 12.49 -16.17
N THR A 22 15.76 11.90 -17.35
CA THR A 22 14.98 10.69 -17.59
C THR A 22 15.44 9.65 -16.58
N THR A 23 14.71 9.56 -15.47
CA THR A 23 14.95 8.53 -14.47
C THR A 23 14.46 7.25 -15.12
N ALA A 24 15.39 6.49 -15.68
CA ALA A 24 15.15 5.12 -16.10
C ALA A 24 14.47 4.42 -14.93
N LYS A 25 13.19 4.12 -15.10
CA LYS A 25 12.38 3.40 -14.13
C LYS A 25 13.00 2.03 -14.03
N ALA A 26 13.92 1.85 -13.08
CA ALA A 26 14.44 0.54 -12.74
C ALA A 26 13.20 -0.32 -12.43
N SER A 27 12.88 -1.22 -13.35
CA SER A 27 11.91 -2.28 -13.11
C SER A 27 12.51 -3.17 -12.05
N VAL A 28 12.39 -2.76 -10.79
CA VAL A 28 12.60 -3.63 -9.64
C VAL A 28 11.51 -4.68 -9.77
N THR A 29 11.87 -5.80 -10.38
CA THR A 29 11.08 -7.02 -10.35
C THR A 29 10.94 -7.37 -8.88
N TYR A 30 9.77 -7.05 -8.33
CA TYR A 30 9.47 -7.33 -6.95
C TYR A 30 9.39 -8.85 -6.78
N VAL A 31 10.45 -9.46 -6.28
CA VAL A 31 10.48 -10.87 -5.94
C VAL A 31 10.25 -10.99 -4.44
N CYS A 32 9.00 -11.20 -4.02
CA CYS A 32 8.73 -11.64 -2.66
C CYS A 32 9.06 -13.14 -2.54
N ASN A 33 10.20 -13.45 -1.93
CA ASN A 33 10.51 -14.83 -1.56
C ASN A 33 9.73 -15.22 -0.30
N LEU A 34 8.42 -15.34 -0.44
CA LEU A 34 7.54 -15.79 0.64
C LEU A 34 7.75 -17.28 0.88
N SER A 35 7.97 -17.66 2.14
CA SER A 35 7.94 -19.06 2.55
C SER A 35 6.57 -19.69 2.26
N LYS A 36 6.50 -21.03 2.20
CA LYS A 36 5.22 -21.74 2.01
C LYS A 36 4.19 -21.37 3.09
N LYS A 37 4.65 -21.10 4.31
CA LYS A 37 3.80 -20.67 5.43
C LYS A 37 3.23 -19.27 5.20
N GLU A 38 4.07 -18.33 4.77
CA GLU A 38 3.63 -16.97 4.46
C GLU A 38 2.71 -16.90 3.26
N LYS A 39 2.96 -17.67 2.19
CA LYS A 39 2.03 -17.78 1.05
C LYS A 39 0.65 -18.27 1.48
N ARG A 40 0.60 -19.25 2.39
CA ARG A 40 -0.66 -19.73 2.97
C ARG A 40 -1.35 -18.66 3.83
N ALA A 41 -0.59 -17.93 4.64
CA ALA A 41 -1.12 -16.83 5.44
C ALA A 41 -1.67 -15.69 4.56
N LYS A 42 -0.93 -15.27 3.54
CA LYS A 42 -1.34 -14.29 2.52
C LYS A 42 -2.63 -14.70 1.80
N ALA A 43 -2.70 -15.94 1.32
CA ALA A 43 -3.90 -16.46 0.66
C ALA A 43 -5.11 -16.52 1.61
N TRP A 44 -4.88 -16.84 2.89
CA TRP A 44 -5.93 -16.85 3.91
C TRP A 44 -6.47 -15.44 4.18
N ILE A 45 -5.59 -14.44 4.36
CA ILE A 45 -6.00 -13.05 4.56
C ILE A 45 -6.80 -12.56 3.34
N ALA A 46 -6.28 -12.76 2.13
CA ALA A 46 -7.00 -12.39 0.90
C ALA A 46 -8.40 -13.00 0.81
N ARG A 47 -8.57 -14.25 1.25
CA ARG A 47 -9.87 -14.92 1.27
C ARG A 47 -10.82 -14.28 2.27
N LYS A 48 -10.32 -13.83 3.42
CA LYS A 48 -11.11 -13.17 4.47
C LYS A 48 -11.47 -11.74 4.14
N GLU A 49 -10.56 -10.98 3.53
CA GLU A 49 -10.76 -9.57 3.16
C GLU A 49 -11.79 -9.38 2.04
N SER A 50 -11.74 -10.20 0.98
CA SER A 50 -12.56 -9.97 -0.22
C SER A 50 -13.03 -11.24 -0.94
N GLY A 51 -12.76 -12.42 -0.35
CA GLY A 51 -12.90 -13.69 -1.08
C GLY A 51 -11.82 -13.93 -2.14
N GLY A 52 -10.85 -13.03 -2.30
CA GLY A 52 -9.84 -13.07 -3.36
C GLY A 52 -10.14 -12.16 -4.56
N ASN A 53 -11.14 -11.29 -4.48
CA ASN A 53 -11.59 -10.47 -5.61
C ASN A 53 -10.77 -9.18 -5.77
N TYR A 54 -10.00 -9.09 -6.86
CA TYR A 54 -9.19 -7.90 -7.21
C TYR A 54 -10.00 -6.64 -7.57
N ARG A 55 -11.32 -6.76 -7.74
CA ARG A 55 -12.24 -5.66 -8.07
C ARG A 55 -13.22 -5.36 -6.94
N ALA A 56 -13.06 -6.00 -5.76
CA ALA A 56 -13.87 -5.68 -4.59
C ALA A 56 -13.73 -4.20 -4.22
N ARG A 57 -14.84 -3.56 -3.85
CA ARG A 57 -14.88 -2.14 -3.49
C ARG A 57 -15.72 -1.97 -2.24
N ASN A 58 -15.12 -1.34 -1.23
CA ASN A 58 -15.82 -0.98 0.01
C ASN A 58 -15.38 0.42 0.44
N GLY A 59 -16.10 1.44 -0.06
CA GLY A 59 -15.78 2.85 0.21
C GLY A 59 -14.36 3.22 -0.20
N ARG A 60 -13.50 3.46 0.81
CA ARG A 60 -12.09 3.86 0.63
C ARG A 60 -11.15 2.70 0.34
N TYR A 61 -11.63 1.46 0.41
CA TYR A 61 -10.85 0.24 0.22
C TYR A 61 -11.11 -0.41 -1.13
N TYR A 62 -10.06 -0.96 -1.72
CA TYR A 62 -10.11 -1.58 -3.05
C TYR A 62 -9.33 -2.90 -3.11
N GLY A 63 -9.92 -3.86 -3.81
CA GLY A 63 -9.26 -5.03 -4.33
C GLY A 63 -9.09 -6.17 -3.34
N LYS A 64 -8.20 -7.09 -3.68
CA LYS A 64 -8.09 -8.42 -3.05
C LYS A 64 -7.78 -8.36 -1.56
N TYR A 65 -6.99 -7.37 -1.16
CA TYR A 65 -6.52 -7.17 0.21
C TYR A 65 -7.17 -5.97 0.89
N GLN A 66 -8.24 -5.42 0.29
CA GLN A 66 -8.94 -4.23 0.79
C GLN A 66 -7.97 -3.08 1.13
N LEU A 67 -7.04 -2.79 0.21
CA LEU A 67 -6.06 -1.72 0.40
C LEU A 67 -6.74 -0.35 0.28
N THR A 68 -6.29 0.63 1.07
CA THR A 68 -6.78 2.01 0.90
C THR A 68 -6.42 2.49 -0.50
N ILE A 69 -7.38 3.10 -1.21
CA ILE A 69 -7.22 3.57 -2.59
C ILE A 69 -5.96 4.42 -2.78
N SER A 70 -5.62 5.27 -1.80
CA SER A 70 -4.42 6.10 -1.83
C SER A 70 -3.12 5.29 -1.95
N MET A 71 -3.05 4.10 -1.34
CA MET A 71 -1.87 3.23 -1.38
C MET A 71 -1.62 2.64 -2.78
N LEU A 72 -2.66 2.60 -3.62
CA LEU A 72 -2.56 2.10 -4.99
C LEU A 72 -2.08 3.17 -5.97
N HIS A 73 -2.02 4.45 -5.57
CA HIS A 73 -1.57 5.57 -6.40
C HIS A 73 -2.26 5.63 -7.78
N GLY A 74 -3.54 5.23 -7.85
CA GLY A 74 -4.32 5.16 -9.10
C GLY A 74 -4.11 3.90 -9.94
N ASP A 75 -3.12 3.04 -9.62
CA ASP A 75 -2.89 1.78 -10.31
C ASP A 75 -3.61 0.62 -9.57
N TYR A 76 -4.77 0.24 -10.09
CA TYR A 76 -5.60 -0.85 -9.54
C TYR A 76 -5.25 -2.23 -10.09
N SER A 77 -4.14 -2.37 -10.84
CA SER A 77 -3.73 -3.64 -11.42
C SER A 77 -3.50 -4.72 -10.35
N LYS A 78 -3.68 -5.98 -10.74
CA LYS A 78 -3.42 -7.12 -9.84
C LYS A 78 -1.97 -7.09 -9.32
N ALA A 79 -1.02 -6.76 -10.21
CA ALA A 79 0.39 -6.70 -9.87
C ALA A 79 0.68 -5.62 -8.81
N ASN A 80 0.13 -4.41 -8.97
CA ASN A 80 0.31 -3.35 -7.98
C ASN A 80 -0.37 -3.67 -6.65
N GLN A 81 -1.55 -4.31 -6.67
CA GLN A 81 -2.21 -4.78 -5.45
C GLN A 81 -1.37 -5.81 -4.70
N GLU A 82 -0.81 -6.81 -5.39
CA GLU A 82 0.07 -7.80 -4.76
C GLU A 82 1.33 -7.15 -4.16
N LYS A 83 2.02 -6.32 -4.95
CA LYS A 83 3.24 -5.61 -4.51
C LYS A 83 2.95 -4.68 -3.32
N THR A 84 1.84 -3.95 -3.35
CA THR A 84 1.48 -3.02 -2.28
C THR A 84 1.05 -3.76 -1.03
N ALA A 85 0.26 -4.83 -1.16
CA ALA A 85 -0.11 -5.66 -0.02
C ALA A 85 1.10 -6.32 0.64
N ASP A 86 2.05 -6.83 -0.15
CA ASP A 86 3.26 -7.43 0.42
C ASP A 86 4.14 -6.38 1.11
N ARG A 87 4.38 -5.23 0.46
CA ARG A 87 5.13 -4.12 1.08
C ARG A 87 4.50 -3.71 2.40
N TYR A 88 3.18 -3.57 2.41
CA TYR A 88 2.43 -3.19 3.60
C TYR A 88 2.48 -4.27 4.68
N ALA A 89 2.29 -5.55 4.33
CA ALA A 89 2.38 -6.66 5.28
C ALA A 89 3.76 -6.72 5.94
N HIS A 90 4.82 -6.61 5.14
CA HIS A 90 6.20 -6.62 5.63
C HIS A 90 6.54 -5.38 6.46
N SER A 91 6.12 -4.19 6.02
CA SER A 91 6.41 -2.94 6.75
C SER A 91 5.64 -2.84 8.06
N ARG A 92 4.40 -3.32 8.12
CA ARG A 92 3.52 -3.18 9.30
C ARG A 92 3.66 -4.35 10.27
N TYR A 93 3.79 -5.57 9.75
CA TYR A 93 3.74 -6.79 10.56
C TYR A 93 5.05 -7.59 10.53
N GLY A 94 5.99 -7.27 9.64
CA GLY A 94 7.22 -8.05 9.40
C GLY A 94 7.00 -9.22 8.47
N THR A 95 6.02 -10.08 8.76
CA THR A 95 5.68 -11.26 7.93
C THR A 95 4.18 -11.41 7.73
N TRP A 96 3.79 -12.11 6.66
CA TRP A 96 2.38 -12.47 6.45
C TRP A 96 1.80 -13.38 7.54
N THR A 97 2.66 -14.16 8.22
CA THR A 97 2.23 -14.98 9.36
C THR A 97 1.82 -14.10 10.54
N GLN A 98 2.59 -13.05 10.84
CA GLN A 98 2.25 -12.05 11.86
C GLN A 98 1.03 -11.22 11.46
N ALA A 99 0.91 -10.85 10.18
CA ALA A 99 -0.30 -10.20 9.66
C ALA A 99 -1.56 -11.06 9.89
N LYS A 100 -1.47 -12.37 9.67
CA LYS A 100 -2.57 -13.30 9.96
C LYS A 100 -2.88 -13.36 11.46
N HIS A 101 -1.86 -13.37 12.31
CA HIS A 101 -2.06 -13.36 13.76
C HIS A 101 -2.78 -12.08 14.21
N HIS A 102 -2.38 -10.93 13.68
CA HIS A 102 -3.08 -9.66 13.88
C HIS A 102 -4.54 -9.75 13.44
N TRP A 103 -4.79 -10.25 12.22
CA TRP A 103 -6.16 -10.43 11.73
C TRP A 103 -7.01 -11.29 12.68
N LEU A 104 -6.46 -12.38 13.22
CA LEU A 104 -7.19 -13.25 14.16
C LEU A 104 -7.61 -12.54 15.46
N GLY A 105 -6.86 -11.53 15.91
CA GLY A 105 -7.18 -10.75 17.10
C GLY A 105 -8.08 -9.54 16.82
N TYR A 106 -7.89 -8.86 15.69
CA TYR A 106 -8.54 -7.57 15.43
C TYR A 106 -9.61 -7.61 14.32
N GLY A 107 -9.61 -8.65 13.48
CA GLY A 107 -10.57 -8.84 12.41
C GLY A 107 -10.32 -8.03 11.14
N TRP A 108 -9.14 -7.40 11.00
CA TRP A 108 -8.77 -6.61 9.83
C TRP A 108 -7.28 -6.76 9.46
N PHE A 109 -6.95 -6.41 8.22
CA PHE A 109 -5.60 -6.36 7.66
C PHE A 109 -5.19 -4.91 7.34
#